data_AF-A0A534AU00-F1
#
_entry.id   AF-A0A534AU00-F1
#
_cell.length_a   1.000
_cell.length_b   1.000
_cell.length_c   1.000
_cell.angle_alpha   90.00
_cell.angle_beta   90.00
_cell.angle_gamma   90.00
#
_symmetry.space_group_name_H-M   'P 1'
#
loop_
_entity.id
_entity.type
_entity.pdbx_description
1 polymer ?
#
loop_
_entity_poly.entity_id
_entity_poly.type
_entity_poly.pdbx_seq_one_letter_code
_entity_poly.pdbx_strand_id
1 'polypeptide(L)' 'MLARQLLEYARLRGYVRVTVSTFADNAPMLRLAQRLGMRPAAGQPSPSIIEMELLLPEVV' A
#
# COMPACT_ATOMS: atom_id res chain seq x y z
N MET A 1 -10.29 3.45 -11.21
CA MET A 1 -9.55 2.20 -10.93
C MET A 1 -9.93 1.73 -9.53
N LEU A 2 -10.15 0.41 -9.38
CA LEU A 2 -10.54 -0.24 -8.12
C LEU A 2 -9.61 0.08 -6.94
N ALA A 3 -8.29 0.08 -7.15
CA ALA A 3 -7.32 0.34 -6.07
C ALA A 3 -7.50 1.73 -5.42
N ARG A 4 -7.78 2.77 -6.22
CA ARG A 4 -8.03 4.12 -5.70
C ARG A 4 -9.34 4.18 -4.92
N GLN A 5 -10.39 3.48 -5.38
CA GLN A 5 -11.66 3.39 -4.67
C GLN A 5 -11.51 2.67 -3.32
N LEU A 6 -10.66 1.64 -3.26
CA LEU A 6 -10.35 0.93 -2.02
C LEU A 6 -9.60 1.82 -1.01
N LEU A 7 -8.62 2.61 -1.47
CA LEU A 7 -7.91 3.56 -0.60
C LEU A 7 -8.84 4.65 -0.07
N GLU A 8 -9.73 5.18 -0.92
CA GLU A 8 -10.71 6.17 -0.49
C GLU A 8 -11.71 5.59 0.50
N TYR A 9 -12.19 4.36 0.26
CA TYR A 9 -13.01 3.64 1.23
C TYR A 9 -12.28 3.47 2.56
N ALA A 10 -11.01 3.04 2.54
CA ALA A 10 -10.22 2.87 3.75
C ALA A 10 -10.08 4.20 4.52
N ARG A 11 -9.86 5.31 3.81
CA ARG A 11 -9.81 6.64 4.42
C ARG A 11 -11.14 7.01 5.09
N LEU A 12 -12.26 6.87 4.36
CA LEU A 12 -13.60 7.22 4.87
C LEU A 12 -14.05 6.35 6.05
N ARG A 13 -13.50 5.14 6.18
CA ARG A 13 -13.80 4.23 7.30
C ARG A 13 -12.85 4.39 8.49
N GLY A 14 -11.94 5.36 8.44
CA GLY A 14 -11.02 5.66 9.55
C GLY A 14 -9.87 4.65 9.69
N TYR A 15 -9.53 3.90 8.64
CA TYR A 15 -8.29 3.13 8.67
C TYR A 15 -7.09 4.08 8.63
N VAL A 16 -6.09 3.80 9.45
CA VAL A 16 -4.89 4.65 9.59
C VAL A 16 -3.75 4.24 8.66
N ARG A 17 -3.77 2.99 8.17
CA ARG A 17 -2.72 2.41 7.35
C ARG A 17 -3.27 1.35 6.41
N VAL A 18 -2.79 1.33 5.17
CA VAL A 18 -3.00 0.26 4.21
C VAL A 18 -1.65 -0.36 3.88
N THR A 19 -1.57 -1.68 3.94
CA THR A 19 -0.38 -2.45 3.58
C THR A 19 -0.69 -3.37 2.40
N VAL A 20 0.26 -3.50 1.48
CA VAL A 20 0.23 -4.43 0.36
C VAL A 20 1.49 -5.29 0.43
N SER A 21 1.31 -6.60 0.39
CA SER A 21 2.41 -7.57 0.30
C SER A 21 2.40 -8.21 -1.09
N THR A 22 3.55 -8.29 -1.75
CA THR A 22 3.70 -8.90 -3.08
C THR A 22 5.07 -9.52 -3.26
N PHE A 23 5.26 -10.34 -4.29
CA PHE A 23 6.58 -10.89 -4.60
C PHE A 23 7.54 -9.79 -5.06
N ALA A 24 8.82 -9.92 -4.70
CA ALA A 24 9.86 -8.94 -5.03
C ALA A 24 10.05 -8.74 -6.55
N ASP A 25 9.73 -9.75 -7.36
CA ASP A 25 9.82 -9.72 -8.83
C ASP A 25 8.53 -9.24 -9.52
N ASN A 26 7.46 -8.96 -8.78
CA ASN A 26 6.20 -8.46 -9.34
C ASN A 26 6.28 -6.96 -9.67
N ALA A 27 7.12 -6.62 -10.65
CA ALA A 27 7.37 -5.25 -11.06
C ALA A 27 6.11 -4.45 -11.44
N PRO A 28 5.07 -5.02 -12.10
CA PRO A 28 3.80 -4.32 -12.32
C PRO A 28 3.13 -3.87 -11.03
N MET A 29 3.09 -4.73 -10.00
CA MET A 29 2.46 -4.41 -8.72
C MET A 29 3.27 -3.37 -7.95
N LEU A 30 4.60 -3.49 -7.93
CA LEU A 30 5.48 -2.51 -7.28
C LEU A 30 5.32 -1.12 -7.88
N ARG A 31 5.25 -1.01 -9.21
CA ARG A 31 4.98 0.27 -9.90
C ARG A 31 3.60 0.82 -9.58
N LEU A 32 2.57 -0.04 -9.49
CA LEU A 32 1.24 0.39 -9.10
C LEU A 32 1.24 0.96 -7.67
N ALA A 33 1.85 0.25 -6.71
CA ALA A 33 1.96 0.69 -5.32
C ALA A 33 2.67 2.07 -5.21
N GLN A 34 3.79 2.24 -5.92
CA GLN A 34 4.51 3.52 -5.98
C GLN A 34 3.64 4.65 -6.57
N ARG A 35 2.90 4.40 -7.66
CA ARG A 35 1.97 5.39 -8.24
C ARG A 35 0.82 5.77 -7.32
N LEU A 36 0.48 4.90 -6.37
CA LEU A 36 -0.53 5.16 -5.34
C LEU A 36 0.08 5.86 -4.10
N GLY A 37 1.37 6.21 -4.12
CA GLY A 37 2.05 6.89 -3.02
C GLY A 37 2.47 5.95 -1.89
N MET A 38 2.39 4.63 -2.07
CA MET A 38 2.87 3.68 -1.08
C MET A 38 4.41 3.68 -1.06
N ARG A 39 4.98 3.50 0.13
CA ARG A 39 6.42 3.39 0.38
C ARG A 39 6.75 2.01 0.97
N PRO A 40 7.98 1.51 0.90
CA PRO A 40 8.35 0.27 1.58
C PRO A 40 8.00 0.33 3.08
N ALA A 41 7.39 -0.73 3.60
CA ALA A 41 7.16 -0.87 5.02
C ALA A 41 8.49 -0.97 5.78
N ALA A 42 8.51 -0.49 7.03
CA ALA A 42 9.72 -0.44 7.85
C ALA A 42 10.34 -1.83 8.11
N GLY A 43 9.51 -2.87 8.14
CA GLY A 43 9.95 -4.27 8.20
C GLY A 43 9.56 -5.00 6.92
N GLN A 44 10.51 -5.73 6.32
CA GLN A 44 10.23 -6.62 5.20
C GLN A 44 10.14 -8.06 5.73
N PRO A 45 9.08 -8.81 5.37
CA PRO A 45 8.83 -10.13 5.93
C PRO A 45 9.85 -11.18 5.46
N SER A 46 10.36 -11.05 4.23
CA SER A 46 11.41 -11.91 3.68
C SER A 46 12.07 -11.25 2.46
N PRO A 47 13.18 -11.80 1.93
CA PRO A 47 13.77 -11.31 0.68
C PRO A 47 12.90 -11.51 -0.56
N SER A 48 11.96 -12.46 -0.54
CA SER A 48 11.09 -12.79 -1.69
C SER A 48 9.76 -12.06 -1.67
N ILE A 49 9.38 -11.45 -0.54
CA ILE A 49 8.11 -10.74 -0.36
C ILE A 49 8.42 -9.30 0.07
N ILE A 50 7.89 -8.34 -0.69
CA ILE A 50 7.98 -6.92 -0.39
C ILE A 50 6.66 -6.43 0.16
N GLU A 51 6.72 -5.73 1.29
CA GLU A 51 5.62 -4.97 1.86
C GLU A 51 5.76 -3.48 1.57
N MET A 52 4.67 -2.89 1.10
CA MET A 52 4.50 -1.48 0.82
C MET A 52 3.35 -0.95 1.69
N GLU A 53 3.53 0.19 2.33
CA GLU A 53 2.55 0.84 3.18
C GLU A 53 2.17 2.25 2.69
N LEU A 54 0.93 2.65 2.97
CA LEU A 54 0.48 4.03 2.90
C LEU A 54 -0.18 4.38 4.23
N LEU A 55 0.32 5.44 4.87
CA LEU A 55 -0.36 6.08 5.99
C LEU A 55 -1.49 6.93 5.42
N LEU A 56 -2.70 6.70 5.91
CA LEU A 56 -3.86 7.48 5.50
C LEU A 56 -4.00 8.68 6.44
N PRO A 57 -4.26 9.89 5.91
CA PRO A 57 -4.46 11.07 6.75
C PRO A 57 -5.69 10.88 7.64
N GLU A 58 -5.65 11.44 8.86
CA GLU A 58 -6.83 11.54 9.71
C GLU A 58 -7.93 12.31 8.96
N VAL A 59 -9.15 11.78 9.01
CA VAL A 59 -10.32 12.53 8.57
C VAL A 59 -10.62 13.55 9.67
N VAL A 60 -10.16 14.79 9.47
CA VAL A 60 -10.52 15.95 10.31
C VAL A 60 -11.99 16.29 10.13
#